data_AF-A0A0M1JF89-F1
#
_entry.id   AF-A0A0M1JF89-F1
#
_cell.length_a   1.000
_cell.length_b   1.000
_cell.length_c   1.000
_cell.angle_alpha   90.00
_cell.angle_beta   90.00
_cell.angle_gamma   90.00
#
_symmetry.space_group_name_H-M   'P 1'
#
loop_
_entity.id
_entity.type
_entity.pdbx_description
1 polymer ?
#
loop_
_entity_poly.entity_id
_entity_poly.type
_entity_poly.pdbx_seq_one_letter_code
_entity_poly.pdbx_strand_id
1 'polypeptide(L)'
;MPQLKIATGLLIMGLSLITTPITAQEYVNCLEIPSASSGPYAVMKCQQEQAQRLWNTINAQQQRISALQQEVTELKPKAAKVPGLLVTVNTQQQYIAGLQQEITTLQIQSAQIPRLSRTINAYHSKLEALKNKALKCRSGTRVIGQPSRWSPVSLCPSGYITVGLDRIDLLGRESDPTNQVNDFSCDDSGCRAWCTDHKCAVTSRCCRLQ
;
A
#
# COMPACT_ATOMS: atom_id res chain seq x y z
N MET A 1 -10.21 -11.48 40.30
CA MET A 1 -11.46 -11.32 41.08
C MET A 1 -11.31 -11.12 42.61
N PRO A 2 -10.13 -11.25 43.28
CA PRO A 2 -10.02 -10.94 44.72
C PRO A 2 -9.72 -9.46 45.02
N GLN A 3 -9.09 -8.73 44.09
CA GLN A 3 -8.65 -7.34 44.29
C GLN A 3 -9.81 -6.32 44.38
N LEU A 4 -10.95 -6.60 43.75
CA LEU A 4 -12.11 -5.69 43.78
C LEU A 4 -12.85 -5.70 45.13
N LYS A 5 -12.78 -6.82 45.88
CA LYS A 5 -13.40 -6.93 47.21
C LYS A 5 -12.62 -6.20 48.30
N ILE A 6 -11.29 -6.08 48.13
CA ILE A 6 -10.42 -5.36 49.07
C ILE A 6 -10.64 -3.84 48.94
N ALA A 7 -10.86 -3.33 47.72
CA ALA A 7 -11.16 -1.92 47.48
C ALA A 7 -12.52 -1.49 48.06
N THR A 8 -13.56 -2.36 48.00
CA THR A 8 -14.86 -2.05 48.62
C THR A 8 -14.81 -2.06 50.14
N GLY A 9 -13.98 -2.91 50.75
CA GLY A 9 -13.79 -2.95 52.22
C GLY A 9 -13.04 -1.74 52.79
N LEU A 10 -12.05 -1.22 52.06
CA LEU A 10 -11.30 -0.02 52.45
C LEU A 10 -12.10 1.28 52.29
N LEU A 11 -13.04 1.35 51.34
CA LEU A 11 -13.93 2.51 51.17
C LEU A 11 -14.95 2.64 52.32
N ILE A 12 -15.39 1.51 52.90
CA ILE A 12 -16.31 1.52 54.05
C ILE A 12 -15.59 1.93 55.35
N MET A 13 -14.30 1.58 55.51
CA MET A 13 -13.49 2.03 56.65
C MET A 13 -12.92 3.46 56.48
N GLY A 14 -12.72 3.92 55.24
CA GLY A 14 -12.23 5.28 54.94
C GLY A 14 -13.31 6.37 55.01
N LEU A 15 -14.59 6.05 54.74
CA LEU A 15 -15.68 7.03 54.83
C LEU A 15 -16.04 7.45 56.26
N SER A 16 -15.61 6.69 57.28
CA SER A 16 -15.81 7.02 58.69
C SER A 16 -14.94 8.18 59.18
N LEU A 17 -14.01 8.70 58.35
CA LEU A 17 -13.01 9.71 58.75
C LEU A 17 -13.19 11.10 58.12
N ILE A 18 -14.17 11.33 57.22
CA ILE A 18 -14.19 12.55 56.39
C ILE A 18 -15.26 13.59 56.80
N THR A 19 -16.14 13.33 57.76
CA THR A 19 -16.99 14.40 58.32
C THR A 19 -17.05 14.25 59.83
N THR A 20 -16.24 15.08 60.50
CA THR A 20 -16.12 15.27 61.96
C THR A 20 -17.14 14.46 62.78
N PRO A 21 -16.73 13.34 63.40
CA PRO A 21 -17.56 12.75 64.45
C PRO A 21 -17.75 13.83 65.52
N ILE A 22 -18.90 13.83 66.19
CA ILE A 22 -19.03 14.49 67.49
C ILE A 22 -17.79 14.09 68.26
N THR A 23 -16.90 15.04 68.50
CA THR A 23 -15.60 14.69 69.10
C THR A 23 -15.92 14.09 70.47
N ALA A 24 -15.17 13.10 70.93
CA ALA A 24 -15.36 12.56 72.29
C ALA A 24 -15.41 13.72 73.33
N GLN A 25 -14.73 14.82 73.02
CA GLN A 25 -14.77 16.09 73.72
C GLN A 25 -16.17 16.74 73.84
N GLU A 26 -17.02 16.74 72.80
CA GLU A 26 -18.37 17.34 72.87
C GLU A 26 -19.32 16.54 73.78
N TYR A 27 -19.11 15.22 73.89
CA TYR A 27 -19.86 14.37 74.81
C TYR A 27 -19.36 14.53 76.26
N VAL A 28 -18.04 14.69 76.43
CA VAL A 28 -17.40 15.01 77.72
C VAL A 28 -17.82 16.40 78.21
N ASN A 29 -17.94 17.39 77.32
CA ASN A 29 -18.43 18.74 77.65
C ASN A 29 -19.88 18.74 78.19
N CYS A 30 -20.71 17.77 77.82
CA CYS A 30 -22.05 17.60 78.42
C CYS A 30 -22.01 17.01 79.84
N LEU A 31 -20.96 16.27 80.19
CA LEU A 31 -20.76 15.65 81.51
C LEU A 31 -20.06 16.59 82.51
N GLU A 32 -19.29 17.56 82.02
CA GLU A 32 -18.56 18.56 82.83
C GLU A 32 -19.41 19.78 83.23
N ILE A 33 -20.72 19.81 82.94
CA ILE A 33 -21.60 20.90 83.35
C ILE A 33 -21.59 20.99 84.90
N PRO A 34 -21.18 22.13 85.51
CA PRO A 34 -21.03 22.22 86.96
C PRO A 34 -22.34 21.95 87.69
N SER A 35 -22.37 20.91 88.52
CA SER A 35 -23.55 20.45 89.26
C SER A 35 -24.12 21.47 90.25
N ALA A 36 -23.42 22.58 90.49
CA ALA A 36 -23.80 23.59 91.48
C ALA A 36 -24.87 24.60 90.99
N SER A 37 -25.17 24.70 89.68
CA SER A 37 -26.05 25.77 89.18
C SER A 37 -27.04 25.42 88.06
N SER A 38 -26.99 24.23 87.45
CA SER A 38 -27.78 23.92 86.23
C SER A 38 -28.74 22.74 86.35
N GLY A 39 -28.67 21.94 87.41
CA GLY A 39 -29.58 20.81 87.68
C GLY A 39 -29.51 19.66 86.64
N PRO A 40 -30.05 18.48 86.97
CA PRO A 40 -30.03 17.28 86.11
C PRO A 40 -30.70 17.49 84.73
N TYR A 41 -31.54 18.51 84.61
CA TYR A 41 -32.20 18.91 83.36
C TYR A 41 -31.21 19.41 82.29
N ALA A 42 -30.13 20.10 82.67
CA ALA A 42 -29.16 20.65 81.71
C ALA A 42 -28.32 19.58 81.00
N VAL A 43 -27.89 18.55 81.74
CA VAL A 43 -27.14 17.41 81.18
C VAL A 43 -28.02 16.61 80.20
N MET A 44 -29.28 16.36 80.58
CA MET A 44 -30.24 15.66 79.71
C MET A 44 -30.51 16.43 78.41
N LYS A 45 -30.65 17.75 78.49
CA LYS A 45 -30.83 18.61 77.30
C LYS A 45 -29.61 18.57 76.37
N CYS A 46 -28.39 18.64 76.93
CA CYS A 46 -27.15 18.53 76.16
C CYS A 46 -27.04 17.18 75.45
N GLN A 47 -27.34 16.07 76.14
CA GLN A 47 -27.34 14.74 75.55
C GLN A 47 -28.38 14.58 74.43
N GLN A 48 -29.58 15.16 74.59
CA GLN A 48 -30.62 15.15 73.56
C GLN A 48 -30.20 15.93 72.31
N GLU A 49 -29.55 17.08 72.47
CA GLU A 49 -29.01 17.88 71.35
C GLU A 49 -27.90 17.12 70.60
N GLN A 50 -27.00 16.42 71.31
CA GLN A 50 -25.97 15.58 70.69
C GLN A 50 -26.58 14.39 69.93
N ALA A 51 -27.57 13.72 70.52
CA ALA A 51 -28.29 12.62 69.86
C ALA A 51 -28.97 13.11 68.57
N GLN A 52 -29.58 14.30 68.58
CA GLN A 52 -30.21 14.89 67.40
C GLN A 52 -29.18 15.24 66.30
N ARG A 53 -28.02 15.80 66.68
CA ARG A 53 -26.92 16.08 65.73
C ARG A 53 -26.38 14.82 65.09
N LEU A 54 -26.20 13.77 65.89
CA LEU A 54 -25.76 12.47 65.40
C LEU A 54 -26.77 11.89 64.41
N TRP A 55 -28.07 11.92 64.76
CA TRP A 55 -29.14 11.45 63.90
C TRP A 55 -29.20 12.21 62.56
N ASN A 56 -29.09 13.56 62.61
CA ASN A 56 -29.03 14.39 61.40
C ASN A 56 -27.82 14.02 60.52
N THR A 57 -26.66 13.77 61.13
CA THR A 57 -25.44 13.37 60.42
C THR A 57 -25.58 11.99 59.78
N ILE A 58 -26.13 11.02 60.51
CA ILE A 58 -26.41 9.68 60.00
C ILE A 58 -27.35 9.76 58.80
N ASN A 59 -28.41 10.56 58.88
CA ASN A 59 -29.34 10.73 57.76
C ASN A 59 -28.70 11.39 56.54
N ALA A 60 -27.87 12.41 56.75
CA ALA A 60 -27.13 13.05 55.66
C ALA A 60 -26.13 12.09 55.00
N GLN A 61 -25.44 11.26 55.79
CA GLN A 61 -24.56 10.22 55.26
C GLN A 61 -25.33 9.15 54.51
N GLN A 62 -26.49 8.73 55.02
CA GLN A 62 -27.35 7.75 54.35
C GLN A 62 -27.81 8.26 52.99
N GLN A 63 -28.17 9.55 52.87
CA GLN A 63 -28.51 10.18 51.59
C GLN A 63 -27.33 10.17 50.61
N ARG A 64 -26.11 10.48 51.08
CA ARG A 64 -24.90 10.43 50.26
C ARG A 64 -24.58 9.01 49.78
N ILE A 65 -24.74 8.01 50.64
CA ILE A 65 -24.54 6.60 50.28
C ILE A 65 -25.52 6.19 49.17
N SER A 66 -26.80 6.57 49.29
CA SER A 66 -27.80 6.29 48.25
C SER A 66 -27.46 6.97 46.91
N ALA A 67 -26.99 8.22 46.95
CA ALA A 67 -26.56 8.93 45.74
C ALA A 67 -25.36 8.25 45.06
N LEU A 68 -24.33 7.86 45.83
CA LEU A 68 -23.18 7.13 45.31
C LEU A 68 -23.57 5.76 44.76
N GLN A 69 -24.51 5.05 45.40
CA GLN A 69 -25.02 3.78 44.89
C GLN A 69 -25.73 3.95 43.54
N GLN A 70 -26.43 5.05 43.33
CA GLN A 70 -27.05 5.39 42.05
C GLN A 70 -26.00 5.68 40.98
N GLU A 71 -24.99 6.50 41.27
CA GLU A 71 -23.88 6.78 40.33
C GLU A 71 -23.14 5.50 39.91
N VAL A 72 -22.84 4.62 40.86
CA VAL A 72 -22.20 3.32 40.57
C VAL A 72 -23.09 2.45 39.66
N THR A 73 -24.40 2.49 39.87
CA THR A 73 -25.36 1.75 39.05
C THR A 73 -25.37 2.26 37.61
N GLU A 74 -25.27 3.57 37.40
CA GLU A 74 -25.18 4.18 36.07
C GLU A 74 -23.83 3.96 35.37
N LEU A 75 -22.74 3.88 36.14
CA LEU A 75 -21.39 3.66 35.59
C LEU A 75 -21.14 2.20 35.18
N LYS A 76 -21.74 1.24 35.89
CA LYS A 76 -21.57 -0.21 35.63
C LYS A 76 -21.83 -0.62 34.17
N PRO A 77 -22.95 -0.23 33.51
CA PRO A 77 -23.18 -0.57 32.11
C PRO A 77 -22.23 0.15 31.15
N LYS A 78 -21.72 1.34 31.50
CA LYS A 78 -20.73 2.06 30.68
C LYS A 78 -19.37 1.36 30.72
N ALA A 79 -18.93 0.93 31.90
CA ALA A 79 -17.72 0.14 32.07
C ALA A 79 -17.80 -1.21 31.33
N ALA A 80 -18.99 -1.84 31.30
CA ALA A 80 -19.21 -3.08 30.55
C ALA A 80 -19.04 -2.94 29.02
N LYS A 81 -19.14 -1.73 28.45
CA LYS A 81 -18.92 -1.48 27.01
C LYS A 81 -17.45 -1.34 26.63
N VAL A 82 -16.57 -1.04 27.58
CA VAL A 82 -15.14 -0.79 27.32
C VAL A 82 -14.44 -1.97 26.63
N PRO A 83 -14.64 -3.24 27.02
CA PRO A 83 -14.04 -4.37 26.32
C PRO A 83 -14.49 -4.48 24.86
N GLY A 84 -15.77 -4.18 24.57
CA GLY A 84 -16.29 -4.18 23.20
C GLY A 84 -15.63 -3.12 22.34
N LEU A 85 -15.47 -1.91 22.88
CA LEU A 85 -14.73 -0.83 22.20
C LEU A 85 -13.28 -1.21 21.95
N LEU A 86 -12.61 -1.88 22.89
CA LEU A 86 -11.24 -2.34 22.72
C LEU A 86 -11.10 -3.34 21.55
N VAL A 87 -12.06 -4.25 21.40
CA VAL A 87 -12.10 -5.17 20.25
C VAL A 87 -12.26 -4.38 18.95
N THR A 88 -13.18 -3.42 18.89
CA THR A 88 -13.36 -2.57 17.70
C THR A 88 -12.09 -1.81 17.32
N VAL A 89 -11.41 -1.21 18.30
CA VAL A 89 -10.15 -0.49 18.09
C VAL A 89 -9.08 -1.44 17.55
N ASN A 90 -8.94 -2.63 18.12
CA ASN A 90 -7.95 -3.62 17.67
C ASN A 90 -8.23 -4.09 16.24
N THR A 91 -9.49 -4.35 15.89
CA THR A 91 -9.88 -4.73 14.52
C THR A 91 -9.59 -3.59 13.53
N GLN A 92 -9.92 -2.35 13.89
CA GLN A 92 -9.60 -1.19 13.06
C GLN A 92 -8.08 -1.01 12.88
N GLN A 93 -7.29 -1.24 13.93
CA GLN A 93 -5.84 -1.17 13.86
C GLN A 93 -5.26 -2.19 12.87
N GLN A 94 -5.79 -3.42 12.86
CA GLN A 94 -5.39 -4.45 11.90
C GLN A 94 -5.75 -4.06 10.46
N TYR A 95 -6.95 -3.51 10.25
CA TYR A 95 -7.38 -3.04 8.93
C TYR A 95 -6.49 -1.90 8.41
N ILE A 96 -6.16 -0.92 9.27
CA ILE A 96 -5.24 0.18 8.93
C ILE A 96 -3.86 -0.36 8.55
N ALA A 97 -3.34 -1.34 9.29
CA ALA A 97 -2.05 -1.97 8.96
C ALA A 97 -2.10 -2.66 7.58
N GLY A 98 -3.21 -3.31 7.24
CA GLY A 98 -3.43 -3.89 5.91
C GLY A 98 -3.42 -2.84 4.80
N LEU A 99 -4.16 -1.75 4.97
CA LEU A 99 -4.18 -0.63 4.02
C LEU A 99 -2.79 0.00 3.83
N GLN A 100 -1.99 0.11 4.90
CA GLN A 100 -0.62 0.62 4.80
C GLN A 100 0.29 -0.26 3.93
N GLN A 101 0.11 -1.59 3.98
CA GLN A 101 0.84 -2.52 3.11
C GLN A 101 0.41 -2.38 1.64
N GLU A 102 -0.88 -2.22 1.37
CA GLU A 102 -1.39 -1.98 0.02
C GLU A 102 -0.86 -0.67 -0.56
N ILE A 103 -0.88 0.42 0.21
CA ILE A 103 -0.32 1.72 -0.20
C ILE A 103 1.17 1.60 -0.55
N THR A 104 1.94 0.87 0.27
CA THR A 104 3.38 0.65 0.03
C THR A 104 3.60 -0.10 -1.30
N THR A 105 2.77 -1.12 -1.56
CA THR A 105 2.84 -1.89 -2.81
C THR A 105 2.54 -1.01 -4.03
N LEU A 106 1.50 -0.18 -3.94
CA LEU A 106 1.14 0.76 -5.00
C LEU A 106 2.23 1.81 -5.25
N GLN A 107 2.87 2.30 -4.19
CA GLN A 107 4.00 3.22 -4.32
C GLN A 107 5.18 2.59 -5.08
N ILE A 108 5.53 1.34 -4.78
CA ILE A 108 6.59 0.60 -5.51
C ILE A 108 6.24 0.44 -6.99
N GLN A 109 4.98 0.09 -7.31
CA GLN A 109 4.53 -0.02 -8.70
C GLN A 109 4.59 1.33 -9.42
N SER A 110 4.15 2.41 -8.78
CA SER A 110 4.19 3.76 -9.34
C SER A 110 5.60 4.23 -9.67
N ALA A 111 6.62 3.76 -8.93
CA ALA A 111 8.02 4.07 -9.18
C ALA A 111 8.55 3.51 -10.51
N GLN A 112 7.84 2.56 -11.14
CA GLN A 112 8.19 2.04 -12.45
C GLN A 112 7.71 2.94 -13.61
N ILE A 113 6.69 3.76 -13.40
CA ILE A 113 6.08 4.62 -14.44
C ILE A 113 7.11 5.55 -15.10
N PRO A 114 8.01 6.24 -14.37
CA PRO A 114 9.01 7.11 -14.99
C PRO A 114 10.05 6.34 -15.84
N ARG A 115 10.31 5.06 -15.53
CA ARG A 115 11.19 4.22 -16.35
C ARG A 115 10.53 3.90 -17.68
N LEU A 116 9.26 3.49 -17.65
CA LEU A 116 8.48 3.21 -18.86
C LEU A 116 8.33 4.45 -19.73
N SER A 117 8.03 5.61 -19.12
CA SER A 117 7.93 6.89 -19.83
C SER A 117 9.21 7.24 -20.59
N ARG A 118 10.39 7.07 -19.97
CA ARG A 118 11.68 7.29 -20.64
C ARG A 118 11.89 6.36 -21.83
N THR A 119 11.54 5.09 -21.69
CA THR A 119 11.64 4.11 -22.77
C THR A 119 10.72 4.47 -23.94
N ILE A 120 9.47 4.85 -23.65
CA ILE A 120 8.51 5.30 -24.66
C ILE A 120 9.04 6.52 -25.41
N ASN A 121 9.54 7.53 -24.70
CA ASN A 121 10.08 8.75 -25.30
C ASN A 121 11.31 8.47 -26.18
N ALA A 122 12.17 7.53 -25.77
CA ALA A 122 13.32 7.10 -26.57
C ALA A 122 12.88 6.41 -27.87
N TYR A 123 11.88 5.52 -27.81
CA TYR A 123 11.35 4.87 -29.01
C TYR A 123 10.62 5.84 -29.92
N HIS A 124 9.82 6.75 -29.35
CA HIS A 124 9.15 7.79 -30.13
C HIS A 124 10.15 8.66 -30.90
N SER A 125 11.23 9.09 -30.24
CA SER A 125 12.30 9.85 -30.89
C SER A 125 12.97 9.07 -32.05
N LYS A 126 13.20 7.76 -31.87
CA LYS A 126 13.73 6.90 -32.93
C LYS A 126 12.75 6.76 -34.09
N LEU A 127 11.45 6.61 -33.80
CA LEU A 127 10.41 6.50 -34.82
C LEU A 127 10.32 7.78 -35.65
N GLU A 128 10.29 8.96 -35.01
CA GLU A 128 10.28 10.24 -35.72
C GLU A 128 11.54 10.45 -36.56
N ALA A 129 12.70 9.99 -36.07
CA ALA A 129 13.94 10.01 -36.84
C ALA A 129 13.93 9.08 -38.07
N LEU A 130 13.07 8.05 -38.09
CA LEU A 130 12.89 7.14 -39.23
C LEU A 130 11.77 7.59 -40.17
N LYS A 131 10.72 8.25 -39.66
CA LYS A 131 9.53 8.65 -40.40
C LYS A 131 9.84 9.50 -41.64
N ASN A 132 10.87 10.33 -41.56
CA ASN A 132 11.28 11.21 -42.65
C ASN A 132 12.47 10.68 -43.47
N LYS A 133 12.94 9.45 -43.21
CA LYS A 133 14.02 8.83 -43.98
C LYS A 133 13.44 8.03 -45.14
N ALA A 134 13.83 8.42 -46.35
CA ALA A 134 13.51 7.66 -47.55
C ALA A 134 14.53 6.53 -47.74
N LEU A 135 14.10 5.40 -48.29
CA LEU A 135 15.03 4.38 -48.78
C LEU A 135 15.50 4.79 -50.17
N LYS A 136 16.79 5.10 -50.32
CA LYS A 136 17.41 5.28 -51.63
C LYS A 136 17.93 3.93 -52.09
N CYS A 137 17.39 3.41 -53.19
CA CYS A 137 17.77 2.12 -53.74
C CYS A 137 18.48 2.25 -55.09
N ARG A 138 19.36 1.30 -55.41
CA ARG A 138 20.05 1.15 -56.69
C ARG A 138 20.41 -0.32 -56.95
N SER A 139 20.82 -0.62 -58.17
CA SER A 139 21.33 -1.92 -58.58
C SER A 139 22.74 -2.17 -58.04
N GLY A 140 23.03 -3.42 -57.67
CA GLY A 140 24.36 -3.93 -57.37
C GLY A 140 25.19 -4.23 -58.62
N THR A 141 26.36 -4.85 -58.45
CA THR A 141 27.21 -5.25 -59.57
C THR A 141 26.54 -6.40 -60.35
N ARG A 142 26.36 -6.23 -61.65
CA ARG A 142 25.88 -7.33 -62.49
C ARG A 142 26.96 -8.41 -62.62
N VAL A 143 26.63 -9.65 -62.26
CA VAL A 143 27.52 -10.81 -62.35
C VAL A 143 26.90 -11.89 -63.22
N ILE A 144 27.73 -12.69 -63.91
CA ILE A 144 27.25 -13.78 -64.77
C ILE A 144 27.64 -15.11 -64.14
N GLY A 145 26.64 -15.94 -63.84
CA GLY A 145 26.83 -17.32 -63.42
C GLY A 145 27.12 -18.24 -64.61
N GLN A 146 27.93 -19.26 -64.35
CA GLN A 146 28.13 -20.35 -65.33
C GLN A 146 26.98 -21.36 -65.23
N PRO A 147 26.70 -22.11 -66.31
CA PRO A 147 25.67 -23.15 -66.30
C PRO A 147 25.81 -24.13 -65.15
N SER A 148 24.69 -24.45 -64.50
CA SER A 148 24.58 -25.46 -63.46
C SER A 148 25.59 -25.29 -62.31
N ARG A 149 25.82 -24.02 -61.93
CA ARG A 149 26.68 -23.60 -60.80
C ARG A 149 26.16 -22.30 -60.19
N TRP A 150 26.53 -22.04 -58.94
CA TRP A 150 26.33 -20.74 -58.31
C TRP A 150 27.08 -19.63 -59.07
N SER A 151 26.41 -18.52 -59.32
CA SER A 151 27.06 -17.29 -59.79
C SER A 151 28.02 -16.74 -58.73
N PRO A 152 28.97 -15.87 -59.13
CA PRO A 152 29.57 -14.93 -58.20
C PRO A 152 28.50 -14.12 -57.46
N VAL A 153 28.86 -13.52 -56.33
CA VAL A 153 27.95 -12.66 -55.57
C VAL A 153 27.87 -11.28 -56.22
N SER A 154 26.65 -10.81 -56.47
CA SER A 154 26.36 -9.44 -56.88
C SER A 154 26.45 -8.52 -55.67
N LEU A 155 27.50 -7.70 -55.61
CA LEU A 155 27.80 -6.86 -54.44
C LEU A 155 27.08 -5.51 -54.52
N CYS A 156 26.73 -4.99 -53.35
CA CYS A 156 26.24 -3.62 -53.23
C CYS A 156 27.38 -2.60 -53.25
N PRO A 157 27.19 -1.43 -53.88
CA PRO A 157 28.16 -0.35 -53.80
C PRO A 157 28.32 0.14 -52.35
N SER A 158 29.48 0.73 -52.03
CA SER A 158 29.77 1.24 -50.68
C SER A 158 28.64 2.12 -50.12
N GLY A 159 28.30 1.88 -48.85
CA GLY A 159 27.24 2.57 -48.12
C GLY A 159 25.80 2.11 -48.43
N TYR A 160 25.64 1.01 -49.17
CA TYR A 160 24.35 0.37 -49.42
C TYR A 160 24.38 -1.06 -48.91
N ILE A 161 23.23 -1.55 -48.44
CA ILE A 161 23.03 -2.92 -48.00
C ILE A 161 22.16 -3.68 -49.00
N THR A 162 22.38 -4.98 -49.11
CA THR A 162 21.54 -5.88 -49.91
C THR A 162 20.18 -6.02 -49.25
N VAL A 163 19.11 -5.76 -49.98
CA VAL A 163 17.74 -5.98 -49.51
C VAL A 163 17.03 -7.11 -50.26
N GLY A 164 17.68 -7.67 -51.28
CA GLY A 164 17.16 -8.77 -52.09
C GLY A 164 17.67 -8.72 -53.53
N LEU A 165 17.00 -9.42 -54.43
CA LEU A 165 17.29 -9.40 -55.87
C LEU A 165 16.71 -8.13 -56.52
N ASP A 166 17.49 -7.54 -57.44
CA ASP A 166 17.00 -6.53 -58.37
C ASP A 166 16.53 -7.21 -59.66
N ARG A 167 17.42 -7.99 -60.27
CA ARG A 167 17.14 -8.66 -61.55
C ARG A 167 17.91 -9.97 -61.68
N ILE A 168 17.25 -10.97 -62.27
CA ILE A 168 17.89 -12.16 -62.83
C ILE A 168 17.51 -12.22 -64.31
N ASP A 169 18.51 -12.24 -65.19
CA ASP A 169 18.30 -12.45 -66.61
C ASP A 169 18.80 -13.83 -67.00
N LEU A 170 17.91 -14.65 -67.53
CA LEU A 170 18.23 -15.95 -68.11
C LEU A 170 18.82 -15.73 -69.50
N LEU A 171 20.06 -16.17 -69.72
CA LEU A 171 20.81 -15.91 -70.95
C LEU A 171 20.77 -17.09 -71.93
N GLY A 172 20.01 -18.13 -71.61
CA GLY A 172 19.69 -19.22 -72.54
C GLY A 172 18.59 -18.86 -73.53
N ARG A 173 18.23 -19.80 -74.40
CA ARG A 173 17.09 -19.63 -75.31
C ARG A 173 15.79 -19.76 -74.52
N GLU A 174 14.84 -18.87 -74.77
CA GLU A 174 13.53 -18.87 -74.09
C GLU A 174 12.75 -20.18 -74.27
N SER A 175 12.86 -20.80 -75.45
CA SER A 175 12.19 -22.06 -75.75
C SER A 175 12.83 -23.29 -75.11
N ASP A 176 13.96 -23.14 -74.42
CA ASP A 176 14.66 -24.26 -73.79
C ASP A 176 14.07 -24.50 -72.38
N PRO A 177 13.48 -25.68 -72.10
CA PRO A 177 12.87 -25.97 -70.80
C PRO A 177 13.88 -26.01 -69.65
N THR A 178 15.19 -26.06 -69.95
CA THR A 178 16.24 -26.00 -68.94
C THR A 178 16.67 -24.58 -68.60
N ASN A 179 16.27 -23.57 -69.38
CA ASN A 179 16.61 -22.16 -69.16
C ASN A 179 15.79 -21.57 -68.00
N GLN A 180 16.15 -21.94 -66.77
CA GLN A 180 15.44 -21.57 -65.55
C GLN A 180 16.40 -21.34 -64.37
N VAL A 181 15.90 -20.63 -63.37
CA VAL A 181 16.59 -20.48 -62.08
C VAL A 181 16.31 -21.72 -61.24
N ASN A 182 17.36 -22.42 -60.82
CA ASN A 182 17.25 -23.54 -59.89
C ASN A 182 17.12 -23.05 -58.45
N ASP A 183 17.95 -22.09 -58.07
CA ASP A 183 18.01 -21.57 -56.70
C ASP A 183 18.60 -20.14 -56.68
N PHE A 184 18.32 -19.38 -55.63
CA PHE A 184 18.92 -18.07 -55.39
C PHE A 184 19.13 -17.83 -53.90
N SER A 185 20.17 -17.06 -53.57
CA SER A 185 20.51 -16.73 -52.20
C SER A 185 20.90 -15.26 -52.11
N CYS A 186 20.32 -14.56 -51.13
CA CYS A 186 20.65 -13.19 -50.79
C CYS A 186 20.91 -13.08 -49.29
N ASP A 187 22.02 -12.45 -48.92
CA ASP A 187 22.36 -12.10 -47.55
C ASP A 187 23.01 -10.70 -47.51
N ASP A 188 23.55 -10.31 -46.35
CA ASP A 188 24.21 -9.01 -46.17
C ASP A 188 25.42 -8.81 -47.12
N SER A 189 25.97 -9.87 -47.71
CA SER A 189 27.08 -9.81 -48.66
C SER A 189 26.63 -9.55 -50.10
N GLY A 190 25.37 -9.85 -50.46
CA GLY A 190 24.87 -9.73 -51.83
C GLY A 190 23.96 -10.87 -52.24
N CYS A 191 23.62 -10.93 -53.52
CA CYS A 191 22.80 -11.98 -54.10
C CYS A 191 23.56 -12.79 -55.15
N ARG A 192 23.26 -14.08 -55.22
CA ARG A 192 23.73 -15.00 -56.27
C ARG A 192 22.60 -15.95 -56.68
N ALA A 193 22.71 -16.53 -57.87
CA ALA A 193 21.76 -17.52 -58.36
C ALA A 193 22.47 -18.73 -58.95
N TRP A 194 21.79 -19.87 -58.89
CA TRP A 194 22.13 -21.07 -59.64
C TRP A 194 21.11 -21.21 -60.76
N CYS A 195 21.57 -21.24 -62.00
CA CYS A 195 20.71 -21.43 -63.16
C CYS A 195 21.04 -22.75 -63.86
N THR A 196 20.02 -23.49 -64.23
CA THR A 196 20.16 -24.83 -64.81
C THR A 196 20.59 -24.71 -66.26
N ASP A 197 21.65 -25.41 -66.63
CA ASP A 197 22.18 -25.65 -68.00
C ASP A 197 22.49 -24.42 -68.87
N HIS A 198 22.16 -23.21 -68.40
CA HIS A 198 22.38 -21.92 -69.06
C HIS A 198 22.99 -20.92 -68.11
N LYS A 199 23.66 -19.91 -68.69
CA LYS A 199 24.14 -18.76 -67.93
C LYS A 199 22.97 -17.90 -67.50
N CYS A 200 23.11 -17.26 -66.35
CA CYS A 200 22.22 -16.18 -65.96
C CYS A 200 23.01 -15.01 -65.40
N ALA A 201 22.49 -13.81 -65.61
CA ALA A 201 23.04 -12.62 -65.01
C ALA A 201 22.24 -12.22 -63.78
N VAL A 202 22.92 -11.99 -62.67
CA VAL A 202 22.32 -11.70 -61.36
C VAL A 202 22.70 -10.30 -60.94
N THR A 203 21.73 -9.56 -60.40
CA THR A 203 21.92 -8.21 -59.86
C THR A 203 21.17 -8.09 -58.53
N SER A 204 21.86 -7.66 -57.48
CA SER A 204 21.28 -7.36 -56.17
C SER A 204 20.52 -6.04 -56.18
N ARG A 205 19.45 -5.96 -55.40
CA ARG A 205 18.81 -4.69 -55.01
C ARG A 205 19.51 -4.21 -53.76
N CYS A 206 20.07 -3.01 -53.87
CA CYS A 206 20.84 -2.38 -52.82
C CYS A 206 20.12 -1.13 -52.34
N CYS A 207 19.90 -0.98 -51.04
CA CYS A 207 19.27 0.22 -50.50
C CYS A 207 20.08 0.81 -49.34
N ARG A 208 19.86 2.09 -49.06
CA ARG A 208 20.32 2.75 -47.85
C ARG A 208 19.27 3.73 -47.37
N LEU A 209 19.31 4.04 -46.09
CA LEU A 209 18.55 5.16 -45.54
C LEU A 209 19.16 6.47 -46.05
N GLN A 210 18.30 7.36 -46.53
CA GLN A 210 18.61 8.73 -46.92
C GLN A 210 18.17 9.71 -45.84
#